data_AF-A0A3C1LFD4-F1
#
_entry.id   AF-A0A3C1LFD4-F1
#
_cell.length_a   1.000
_cell.length_b   1.000
_cell.length_c   1.000
_cell.angle_alpha   90.00
_cell.angle_beta   90.00
_cell.angle_gamma   90.00
#
_symmetry.space_group_name_H-M   'P 1'
#
loop_
_entity.id
_entity.type
_entity.pdbx_description
1 polymer ?
#
loop_
_entity_poly.entity_id
_entity_poly.type
_entity_poly.pdbx_seq_one_letter_code
_entity_poly.pdbx_strand_id
1 'polypeptide(L)'
;GTWQAGNFALIKADGSGTIEHPIRSGFGQNNIKWGMDGKMISWQNSKLGRKGLALQGSTETDIYAGFLDVAAFERFKLSKEEFALLKDKEEQAKKADTSKTKKDTAAKNWMPNIKGFEDRVARLTINSSSIADYAITPDGSKVYYLSAFERGYDLWVTEPRTRETKILAKLGTGGSGIEMSKDGKAVFVMSRGSLLKIDESGKTTPIGVNGEMVLNTAEERSYIFEHAWRQVVKKFYDPNIHGIDWKGYRTAYAKFLPHINNNYDFQELLSEILGELNGSHTGGRYSPRFDNPDVTATLGLLYDETFAGKGLKVTEIIVGGPFDRIDTKLKAGYTITHIDGEAITEEGDWASLLNRKVDKQVLITFTDGKTTWDETLKPISFGEESGLMYKRWVKKMNDLVEKLSDGKVGYVHVQGMNDGSFRTVYDEVLGRHFNKQALIVDTRFNGGGWLHNDLNTFLSGKRYLDFAPQGNRVSASEPFDRWYKPSCVLMSEGNYSDAFIFPYIYKQNGIGKLIGMPVPGTGTAVWWETQIDPTIVFGIPMVATIGKENRPSENLQVEPDIRVPLTYEDFLSGKDTQLEAAVKEMLKTIASGK
;
A
#
# COMPACT_ATOMS: atom_id res chain seq x y z
N GLY A 1 0.26 18.74 -12.43
CA GLY A 1 -0.43 17.42 -12.41
C GLY A 1 -1.71 17.53 -11.62
N THR A 2 -2.59 16.54 -11.69
CA THR A 2 -3.61 16.34 -10.64
C THR A 2 -3.03 15.42 -9.57
N TRP A 3 -3.58 15.41 -8.36
CA TRP A 3 -3.09 14.54 -7.27
C TRP A 3 -3.07 13.05 -7.66
N GLN A 4 -4.00 12.62 -8.51
CA GLN A 4 -4.14 11.23 -8.96
C GLN A 4 -3.32 10.87 -10.21
N ALA A 5 -2.71 11.86 -10.89
CA ALA A 5 -1.98 11.65 -12.13
C ALA A 5 -0.79 12.61 -12.24
N GLY A 6 0.42 12.07 -12.10
CA GLY A 6 1.66 12.76 -12.44
C GLY A 6 1.63 13.15 -13.92
N ASN A 7 2.03 14.37 -14.25
CA ASN A 7 2.14 14.81 -15.65
C ASN A 7 3.58 15.18 -15.94
N PHE A 8 4.09 14.72 -17.08
CA PHE A 8 5.40 15.09 -17.57
C PHE A 8 5.49 16.62 -17.74
N ALA A 9 6.53 17.21 -17.15
CA ALA A 9 6.85 18.63 -17.23
C ALA A 9 8.22 18.79 -17.86
N LEU A 10 8.32 19.61 -18.90
CA LEU A 10 9.57 20.04 -19.49
C LEU A 10 9.90 21.44 -18.98
N ILE A 11 11.04 21.56 -18.31
CA ILE A 11 11.53 22.79 -17.68
C ILE A 11 12.95 23.03 -18.18
N LYS A 12 13.30 24.29 -18.48
CA LYS A 12 14.69 24.62 -18.80
C LYS A 12 15.56 24.45 -17.56
N ALA A 13 16.77 23.92 -17.75
CA ALA A 13 17.70 23.64 -16.66
C ALA A 13 18.13 24.91 -15.90
N ASP A 14 18.10 26.08 -16.55
CA ASP A 14 18.39 27.38 -15.94
C ASP A 14 17.21 27.98 -15.17
N GLY A 15 16.07 27.28 -15.11
CA GLY A 15 14.85 27.73 -14.45
C GLY A 15 14.09 28.83 -15.19
N SER A 16 14.52 29.22 -16.39
CA SER A 16 13.86 30.24 -17.21
C SER A 16 12.70 29.66 -18.04
N GLY A 17 11.82 30.55 -18.52
CA GLY A 17 10.72 30.19 -19.42
C GLY A 17 9.50 29.57 -18.74
N THR A 18 8.59 29.04 -19.54
CA THR A 18 7.36 28.40 -19.09
C THR A 18 7.55 26.90 -18.91
N ILE A 19 6.87 26.32 -17.92
CA ILE A 19 6.77 24.87 -17.78
C ILE A 19 5.86 24.35 -18.89
N GLU A 20 6.41 23.49 -19.76
CA GLU A 20 5.67 22.88 -20.85
C GLU A 20 5.18 21.48 -20.43
N HIS A 21 3.96 21.12 -20.85
CA HIS A 21 3.39 19.79 -20.63
C HIS A 21 3.04 19.15 -21.99
N PRO A 22 4.01 18.50 -22.66
CA PRO A 22 3.82 17.92 -23.99
C PRO A 22 2.77 16.80 -24.04
N ILE A 23 2.48 16.17 -22.91
CA ILE A 23 1.39 15.18 -22.77
C ILE A 23 0.44 15.66 -21.68
N ARG A 24 -0.86 15.65 -22.00
CA ARG A 24 -1.95 15.96 -21.05
C ARG A 24 -2.92 14.77 -20.98
N SER A 25 -2.49 13.67 -20.37
CA SER A 25 -3.31 12.47 -20.20
C SER A 25 -3.89 12.38 -18.80
N GLY A 26 -5.19 12.10 -18.69
CA GLY A 26 -5.85 11.82 -17.41
C GLY A 26 -5.38 10.53 -16.73
N PHE A 27 -4.61 9.70 -17.43
CA PHE A 27 -4.00 8.47 -16.89
C PHE A 27 -2.58 8.68 -16.34
N GLY A 28 -2.07 9.91 -16.38
CA GLY A 28 -0.75 10.27 -15.86
C GLY A 28 0.44 9.74 -16.67
N GLN A 29 1.65 10.14 -16.28
CA GLN A 29 2.93 9.65 -16.81
C GLN A 29 3.86 9.46 -15.61
N ASN A 30 4.20 8.20 -15.33
CA ASN A 30 5.08 7.84 -14.23
C ASN A 30 6.40 7.28 -14.77
N ASN A 31 7.44 7.25 -13.93
CA ASN A 31 8.74 6.67 -14.26
C ASN A 31 9.28 7.16 -15.62
N ILE A 32 9.43 8.48 -15.74
CA ILE A 32 9.79 9.13 -17.01
C ILE A 32 11.29 8.97 -17.25
N LYS A 33 11.68 8.49 -18.43
CA LYS A 33 13.10 8.32 -18.82
C LYS A 33 13.38 8.95 -20.17
N TRP A 34 14.51 9.67 -20.26
CA TRP A 34 15.04 10.16 -21.53
C TRP A 34 15.74 9.03 -22.30
N GLY A 35 15.68 9.08 -23.62
CA GLY A 35 16.40 8.15 -24.50
C GLY A 35 16.78 8.81 -25.82
N MET A 36 17.54 8.07 -26.65
CA MET A 36 18.00 8.53 -27.96
C MET A 36 18.66 9.91 -27.93
N ASP A 37 19.59 10.12 -26.99
CA ASP A 37 20.32 11.38 -26.78
C ASP A 37 19.37 12.59 -26.59
N GLY A 38 18.29 12.40 -25.83
CA GLY A 38 17.31 13.43 -25.55
C GLY A 38 16.19 13.55 -26.60
N LYS A 39 16.26 12.83 -27.71
CA LYS A 39 15.25 12.90 -28.79
C LYS A 39 13.95 12.15 -28.47
N MET A 40 13.97 11.30 -27.45
CA MET A 40 12.85 10.48 -27.04
C MET A 40 12.64 10.60 -25.53
N ILE A 41 11.37 10.60 -25.12
CA ILE A 41 10.97 10.46 -23.73
C ILE A 41 10.08 9.24 -23.63
N SER A 42 10.27 8.45 -22.60
CA SER A 42 9.46 7.27 -22.29
C SER A 42 8.84 7.38 -20.91
N TRP A 43 7.71 6.69 -20.71
CA TRP A 43 6.99 6.69 -19.43
C TRP A 43 6.11 5.44 -19.29
N GLN A 44 5.74 5.14 -18.06
CA GLN A 44 4.69 4.17 -17.74
C GLN A 44 3.32 4.84 -17.66
N ASN A 45 2.29 4.17 -18.18
CA ASN A 45 0.91 4.64 -18.15
C ASN A 45 -0.07 3.46 -18.04
N SER A 46 -1.17 3.64 -17.31
CA SER A 46 -2.15 2.58 -16.99
C SER A 46 -3.41 2.58 -17.87
N LYS A 47 -3.45 3.36 -18.96
CA LYS A 47 -4.65 3.56 -19.80
C LYS A 47 -5.27 2.26 -20.31
N LEU A 48 -4.45 1.27 -20.65
CA LEU A 48 -4.88 -0.02 -21.21
C LEU A 48 -4.70 -1.18 -20.22
N GLY A 49 -4.26 -0.90 -18.99
CA GLY A 49 -4.01 -1.92 -17.98
C GLY A 49 -5.26 -2.27 -17.19
N ARG A 50 -5.30 -3.50 -16.66
CA ARG A 50 -6.25 -3.86 -15.61
C ARG A 50 -6.00 -3.00 -14.38
N LYS A 51 -7.08 -2.64 -13.69
CA LYS A 51 -7.05 -1.82 -12.48
C LYS A 51 -7.66 -2.56 -11.31
N GLY A 52 -7.21 -2.20 -10.12
CA GLY A 52 -7.84 -2.57 -8.87
C GLY A 52 -9.27 -2.06 -8.79
N LEU A 53 -10.01 -2.57 -7.80
CA LEU A 53 -11.37 -2.13 -7.57
C LEU A 53 -11.38 -0.72 -6.94
N ALA A 54 -10.50 -0.49 -5.96
CA ALA A 54 -10.20 0.82 -5.44
C ALA A 54 -9.20 1.55 -6.35
N LEU A 55 -9.28 2.88 -6.40
CA LEU A 55 -8.43 3.70 -7.28
C LEU A 55 -6.93 3.56 -6.98
N GLN A 56 -6.57 3.36 -5.72
CA GLN A 56 -5.18 3.13 -5.27
C GLN A 56 -4.73 1.66 -5.39
N GLY A 57 -5.59 0.77 -5.88
CA GLY A 57 -5.29 -0.64 -6.03
C GLY A 57 -4.22 -0.92 -7.08
N SER A 58 -3.81 -2.19 -7.16
CA SER A 58 -2.82 -2.63 -8.15
C SER A 58 -3.27 -2.28 -9.56
N THR A 59 -2.33 -1.85 -10.39
CA THR A 59 -2.63 -1.40 -11.74
C THR A 59 -1.56 -1.90 -12.70
N GLU A 60 -1.98 -2.58 -13.76
CA GLU A 60 -1.09 -2.90 -14.86
C GLU A 60 -0.77 -1.64 -15.66
N THR A 61 0.44 -1.57 -16.19
CA THR A 61 0.90 -0.44 -17.00
C THR A 61 1.49 -0.92 -18.30
N ASP A 62 1.65 0.03 -19.20
CA ASP A 62 2.38 -0.08 -20.45
C ASP A 62 3.50 0.94 -20.48
N ILE A 63 4.56 0.63 -21.22
CA ILE A 63 5.64 1.57 -21.50
C ILE A 63 5.34 2.23 -22.84
N TYR A 64 5.31 3.56 -22.84
CA TYR A 64 5.16 4.38 -24.03
C TYR A 64 6.44 5.16 -24.30
N ALA A 65 6.63 5.55 -25.55
CA ALA A 65 7.65 6.51 -25.98
C ALA A 65 7.03 7.60 -26.84
N GLY A 66 7.48 8.83 -26.62
CA GLY A 66 7.14 10.01 -27.38
C GLY A 66 8.41 10.66 -27.93
N PHE A 67 8.35 11.14 -29.16
CA PHE A 67 9.53 11.61 -29.89
C PHE A 67 9.51 13.13 -30.08
N LEU A 68 10.54 13.78 -29.55
CA LEU A 68 10.80 15.22 -29.65
C LEU A 68 11.53 15.58 -30.96
N ASP A 69 11.98 14.57 -31.70
CA ASP A 69 12.61 14.70 -33.01
C ASP A 69 11.78 13.93 -34.05
N VAL A 70 11.36 14.63 -35.12
CA VAL A 70 10.49 14.05 -36.14
C VAL A 70 11.20 12.93 -36.91
N ALA A 71 12.48 13.11 -37.24
CA ALA A 71 13.26 12.11 -37.95
C ALA A 71 13.48 10.84 -37.10
N ALA A 72 13.66 10.99 -35.79
CA ALA A 72 13.71 9.85 -34.86
C ALA A 72 12.41 9.04 -34.87
N PHE A 73 11.25 9.72 -34.89
CA PHE A 73 9.95 9.05 -34.99
C PHE A 73 9.74 8.36 -36.34
N GLU A 74 10.10 9.01 -37.44
CA GLU A 74 10.03 8.40 -38.78
C GLU A 74 10.89 7.14 -38.86
N ARG A 75 12.12 7.19 -38.33
CA ARG A 75 13.01 6.03 -38.23
C ARG A 75 12.46 4.93 -37.33
N PHE A 76 11.77 5.29 -36.25
CA PHE A 76 11.13 4.32 -35.35
C PHE A 76 10.03 3.54 -36.07
N LYS A 77 9.22 4.21 -36.90
CA LYS A 77 8.08 3.63 -37.63
C LYS A 77 8.45 2.68 -38.77
N LEU A 78 9.69 2.73 -39.27
CA LEU A 78 10.12 1.87 -40.38
C LEU A 78 9.93 0.38 -40.03
N SER A 79 9.52 -0.40 -41.03
CA SER A 79 9.52 -1.87 -40.94
C SER A 79 10.93 -2.41 -40.69
N LYS A 80 11.04 -3.69 -40.35
CA LYS A 80 12.35 -4.35 -40.18
C LYS A 80 13.19 -4.24 -41.45
N GLU A 81 12.57 -4.47 -42.61
CA GLU A 81 13.19 -4.43 -43.93
C GLU A 81 13.60 -3.01 -44.33
N GLU A 82 12.70 -2.04 -44.13
CA GLU A 82 12.97 -0.63 -44.44
C GLU A 82 14.10 -0.07 -43.56
N PHE A 83 14.12 -0.44 -42.28
CA PHE A 83 15.16 -0.02 -41.34
C PHE A 83 16.52 -0.65 -41.67
N ALA A 84 16.54 -1.92 -42.08
CA ALA A 84 17.75 -2.59 -42.54
C ALA A 84 18.33 -1.88 -43.78
N LEU A 85 17.47 -1.59 -44.77
CA LEU A 85 17.87 -0.85 -45.97
C LEU A 85 18.40 0.55 -45.65
N LEU A 86 17.79 1.26 -44.70
CA LEU A 86 18.28 2.56 -44.23
C LEU A 86 19.67 2.43 -43.59
N LYS A 87 19.88 1.44 -42.73
CA LYS A 87 21.19 1.19 -42.09
C LYS A 87 22.28 0.88 -43.11
N ASP A 88 21.99 0.03 -44.10
CA ASP A 88 22.95 -0.30 -45.16
C ASP A 88 23.38 0.96 -45.94
N LYS A 89 22.42 1.84 -46.24
CA LYS A 89 22.70 3.14 -46.88
C LYS A 89 23.55 4.05 -46.00
N GLU A 90 23.25 4.14 -44.70
CA GLU A 90 24.02 4.94 -43.73
C GLU A 90 25.47 4.42 -43.60
N GLU A 91 25.67 3.10 -43.59
CA GLU A 91 27.01 2.48 -43.54
C GLU A 91 27.81 2.71 -44.82
N GLN A 92 27.17 2.57 -45.99
CA GLN A 92 27.80 2.87 -47.28
C GLN A 92 28.21 4.35 -47.37
N ALA A 93 27.36 5.27 -46.89
CA ALA A 93 27.69 6.69 -46.81
C ALA A 93 28.86 6.99 -45.87
N LYS A 94 28.91 6.35 -44.68
CA LYS A 94 30.04 6.49 -43.74
C LYS A 94 31.36 5.94 -44.30
N LYS A 95 31.31 4.85 -45.08
CA LYS A 95 32.48 4.30 -45.76
C LYS A 95 33.00 5.22 -46.86
N ALA A 96 32.13 5.98 -47.54
CA ALA A 96 32.50 6.96 -48.56
C ALA A 96 33.10 8.27 -48.00
N ASP A 97 32.84 8.59 -46.72
CA ASP A 97 33.23 9.86 -46.08
C ASP A 97 34.54 9.77 -45.25
N THR A 98 35.28 8.67 -45.34
CA THR A 98 36.55 8.46 -44.61
C THR A 98 37.74 9.31 -45.10
N SER A 99 37.53 10.31 -45.96
CA SER A 99 38.60 11.18 -46.50
C SER A 99 38.63 12.62 -45.96
N LYS A 100 37.83 13.01 -44.95
CA LYS A 100 37.98 14.33 -44.30
C LYS A 100 38.03 14.29 -42.77
N THR A 101 39.03 15.02 -42.29
CA THR A 101 39.52 15.20 -40.92
C THR A 101 38.44 15.45 -39.89
N LYS A 102 38.54 14.74 -38.75
CA LYS A 102 37.83 15.02 -37.49
C LYS A 102 37.90 16.51 -37.17
N LYS A 103 36.75 17.17 -37.18
CA LYS A 103 36.52 18.42 -36.46
C LYS A 103 35.45 18.12 -35.43
N ASP A 104 35.79 18.32 -34.16
CA ASP A 104 34.84 18.37 -33.06
C ASP A 104 33.74 19.37 -33.41
N THR A 105 32.59 18.88 -33.86
CA THR A 105 31.38 19.67 -33.90
C THR A 105 30.75 19.62 -32.53
N ALA A 106 30.92 20.72 -31.81
CA ALA A 106 30.03 21.17 -30.75
C ALA A 106 28.58 20.75 -31.03
N ALA A 107 27.89 20.28 -29.98
CA ALA A 107 26.49 19.92 -29.99
C ALA A 107 25.69 20.94 -30.83
N LYS A 108 25.20 20.50 -32.01
CA LYS A 108 24.26 21.28 -32.81
C LYS A 108 23.12 21.74 -31.91
N ASN A 109 22.67 22.98 -32.11
CA ASN A 109 21.46 23.59 -31.54
C ASN A 109 20.21 22.73 -31.80
N TRP A 110 20.11 21.57 -31.15
CA TRP A 110 18.95 20.72 -31.17
C TRP A 110 17.96 21.28 -30.15
N MET A 111 16.72 21.47 -30.59
CA MET A 111 15.65 21.98 -29.74
C MET A 111 14.47 21.01 -29.86
N PRO A 112 13.87 20.60 -28.73
CA PRO A 112 12.79 19.62 -28.74
C PRO A 112 11.56 20.16 -29.50
N ASN A 113 11.03 19.36 -30.43
CA ASN A 113 9.78 19.67 -31.11
C ASN A 113 8.59 19.17 -30.29
N ILE A 114 7.91 20.11 -29.63
CA ILE A 114 6.72 19.86 -28.81
C ILE A 114 5.42 19.91 -29.64
N LYS A 115 5.43 20.58 -30.80
CA LYS A 115 4.21 20.76 -31.60
C LYS A 115 3.78 19.41 -32.21
N GLY A 116 2.55 18.98 -31.93
CA GLY A 116 2.04 17.68 -32.37
C GLY A 116 2.79 16.50 -31.76
N PHE A 117 3.28 16.65 -30.53
CA PHE A 117 4.00 15.59 -29.82
C PHE A 117 3.12 14.37 -29.59
N GLU A 118 1.82 14.58 -29.35
CA GLU A 118 0.78 13.57 -29.21
C GLU A 118 0.67 12.63 -30.43
N ASP A 119 0.95 13.13 -31.64
CA ASP A 119 0.94 12.35 -32.88
C ASP A 119 2.22 11.51 -33.07
N ARG A 120 3.22 11.72 -32.19
CA ARG A 120 4.51 11.04 -32.19
C ARG A 120 4.70 10.18 -30.95
N VAL A 121 3.62 9.54 -30.50
CA VAL A 121 3.63 8.62 -29.36
C VAL A 121 3.38 7.18 -29.82
N ALA A 122 4.16 6.24 -29.30
CA ALA A 122 4.03 4.81 -29.55
C ALA A 122 4.02 4.01 -28.24
N ARG A 123 3.23 2.93 -28.19
CA ARG A 123 3.29 1.92 -27.13
C ARG A 123 4.44 0.96 -27.44
N LEU A 124 5.38 0.80 -26.52
CA LEU A 124 6.54 -0.07 -26.67
C LEU A 124 6.24 -1.51 -26.25
N THR A 125 5.43 -1.70 -25.21
CA THR A 125 5.00 -3.03 -24.73
C THR A 125 3.91 -3.62 -25.62
N ILE A 126 3.85 -4.96 -25.66
CA ILE A 126 2.80 -5.67 -26.44
C ILE A 126 1.53 -5.95 -25.62
N ASN A 127 1.66 -6.00 -24.31
CA ASN A 127 0.57 -6.21 -23.36
C ASN A 127 0.84 -5.39 -22.08
N SER A 128 -0.23 -5.07 -21.37
CA SER A 128 -0.16 -4.44 -20.06
C SER A 128 0.32 -5.46 -19.04
N SER A 129 1.12 -5.04 -18.06
CA SER A 129 1.55 -5.90 -16.96
C SER A 129 1.94 -5.11 -15.73
N SER A 130 2.22 -5.81 -14.61
CA SER A 130 2.82 -5.18 -13.44
C SER A 130 4.30 -4.94 -13.70
N ILE A 131 4.67 -3.71 -14.05
CA ILE A 131 6.04 -3.33 -14.42
C ILE A 131 6.67 -2.51 -13.29
N ALA A 132 7.76 -3.02 -12.70
CA ALA A 132 8.46 -2.32 -11.61
C ALA A 132 9.31 -1.16 -12.14
N ASP A 133 10.12 -1.44 -13.16
CA ASP A 133 10.98 -0.45 -13.81
C ASP A 133 11.36 -0.95 -15.22
N TYR A 134 11.88 -0.06 -16.07
CA TYR A 134 12.28 -0.37 -17.44
C TYR A 134 13.48 0.45 -17.89
N ALA A 135 14.22 -0.03 -18.88
CA ALA A 135 15.31 0.68 -19.52
C ALA A 135 15.23 0.48 -21.03
N ILE A 136 15.70 1.46 -21.80
CA ILE A 136 15.69 1.41 -23.26
C ILE A 136 17.13 1.49 -23.75
N THR A 137 17.46 0.74 -24.80
CA THR A 137 18.78 0.86 -25.44
C THR A 137 19.02 2.28 -25.93
N PRO A 138 20.27 2.75 -25.99
CA PRO A 138 20.58 4.12 -26.45
C PRO A 138 19.98 4.45 -27.83
N ASP A 139 19.89 3.45 -28.73
CA ASP A 139 19.32 3.61 -30.07
C ASP A 139 17.79 3.43 -30.14
N GLY A 140 17.11 3.15 -29.03
CA GLY A 140 15.67 2.94 -28.97
C GLY A 140 15.19 1.60 -29.55
N SER A 141 16.10 0.68 -29.91
CA SER A 141 15.73 -0.57 -30.58
C SER A 141 15.10 -1.62 -29.66
N LYS A 142 15.45 -1.64 -28.36
CA LYS A 142 14.90 -2.61 -27.40
C LYS A 142 14.49 -1.92 -26.10
N VAL A 143 13.40 -2.39 -25.52
CA VAL A 143 12.98 -2.05 -24.16
C VAL A 143 13.13 -3.28 -23.26
N TYR A 144 13.85 -3.11 -22.17
CA TYR A 144 14.03 -4.09 -21.11
C TYR A 144 13.17 -3.67 -19.93
N TYR A 145 12.43 -4.59 -19.33
CA TYR A 145 11.54 -4.24 -18.23
C TYR A 145 11.33 -5.39 -17.27
N LEU A 146 11.22 -5.05 -15.98
CA LEU A 146 10.93 -6.00 -14.93
C LEU A 146 9.42 -6.14 -14.82
N SER A 147 8.90 -7.33 -15.15
CA SER A 147 7.47 -7.60 -15.15
C SER A 147 7.13 -8.83 -14.29
N ALA A 148 6.08 -8.72 -13.48
CA ALA A 148 5.57 -9.81 -12.68
C ALA A 148 4.42 -10.56 -13.39
N PHE A 149 4.49 -11.89 -13.41
CA PHE A 149 3.45 -12.78 -13.92
C PHE A 149 3.21 -13.98 -13.00
N GLU A 150 4.30 -14.65 -12.60
CA GLU A 150 4.26 -15.78 -11.66
C GLU A 150 4.94 -15.42 -10.33
N ARG A 151 6.11 -16.01 -10.04
CA ARG A 151 6.83 -15.87 -8.76
C ARG A 151 7.70 -14.61 -8.73
N GLY A 152 7.08 -13.44 -8.78
CA GLY A 152 7.76 -12.15 -8.74
C GLY A 152 8.16 -11.61 -10.11
N TYR A 153 9.13 -10.70 -10.12
CA TYR A 153 9.56 -9.97 -11.31
C TYR A 153 10.69 -10.69 -12.04
N ASP A 154 10.48 -10.92 -13.34
CA ASP A 154 11.47 -11.41 -14.29
C ASP A 154 11.88 -10.30 -15.26
N LEU A 155 13.04 -10.45 -15.90
CA LEU A 155 13.49 -9.51 -16.92
C LEU A 155 12.94 -9.90 -18.28
N TRP A 156 12.13 -9.02 -18.85
CA TRP A 156 11.59 -9.12 -20.20
C TRP A 156 12.32 -8.18 -21.14
N VAL A 157 12.33 -8.54 -22.42
CA VAL A 157 12.78 -7.66 -23.50
C VAL A 157 11.76 -7.67 -24.62
N THR A 158 11.41 -6.47 -25.11
CA THR A 158 10.62 -6.28 -26.33
C THR A 158 11.46 -5.51 -27.35
N GLU A 159 11.45 -5.95 -28.59
CA GLU A 159 11.89 -5.15 -29.73
C GLU A 159 10.66 -4.44 -30.34
N PRO A 160 10.46 -3.13 -30.13
CA PRO A 160 9.18 -2.47 -30.46
C PRO A 160 8.80 -2.52 -31.94
N ARG A 161 9.81 -2.58 -32.84
CA ARG A 161 9.61 -2.62 -34.30
C ARG A 161 9.02 -3.94 -34.78
N THR A 162 9.53 -5.06 -34.27
CA THR A 162 9.07 -6.41 -34.65
C THR A 162 7.96 -6.90 -33.72
N ARG A 163 7.80 -6.25 -32.56
CA ARG A 163 6.91 -6.67 -31.46
C ARG A 163 7.28 -8.04 -30.89
N GLU A 164 8.48 -8.55 -31.18
CA GLU A 164 9.00 -9.76 -30.56
C GLU A 164 9.25 -9.48 -29.07
N THR A 165 8.66 -10.30 -28.20
CA THR A 165 8.85 -10.23 -26.75
C THR A 165 9.26 -11.58 -26.20
N LYS A 166 10.17 -11.59 -25.21
CA LYS A 166 10.54 -12.80 -24.48
C LYS A 166 11.01 -12.49 -23.06
N ILE A 167 10.94 -13.49 -22.19
CA ILE A 167 11.69 -13.49 -20.93
C ILE A 167 13.16 -13.65 -21.28
N LEU A 168 13.98 -12.67 -20.90
CA LEU A 168 15.41 -12.70 -21.09
C LEU A 168 16.11 -13.43 -19.93
N ALA A 169 15.67 -13.18 -18.69
CA ALA A 169 16.19 -13.85 -17.50
C ALA A 169 15.09 -14.07 -16.47
N LYS A 170 15.00 -15.30 -15.95
CA LYS A 170 14.16 -15.62 -14.80
C LYS A 170 14.89 -15.23 -13.52
N LEU A 171 14.33 -14.28 -12.79
CA LEU A 171 14.91 -13.74 -11.57
C LEU A 171 14.05 -14.12 -10.37
N GLY A 172 12.73 -14.08 -10.50
CA GLY A 172 11.80 -14.32 -9.40
C GLY A 172 12.10 -13.44 -8.17
N THR A 173 12.28 -12.14 -8.43
CA THR A 173 12.71 -11.15 -7.43
C THR A 173 11.57 -10.22 -7.03
N GLY A 174 11.74 -9.47 -5.94
CA GLY A 174 10.88 -8.31 -5.67
C GLY A 174 11.08 -7.21 -6.72
N GLY A 175 10.09 -6.35 -6.90
CA GLY A 175 10.20 -5.22 -7.82
C GLY A 175 11.40 -4.33 -7.44
N SER A 176 12.24 -4.01 -8.42
CA SER A 176 13.49 -3.27 -8.21
C SER A 176 13.81 -2.36 -9.40
N GLY A 177 14.88 -1.58 -9.29
CA GLY A 177 15.35 -0.73 -10.38
C GLY A 177 16.11 -1.49 -11.46
N ILE A 178 16.06 -0.97 -12.68
CA ILE A 178 16.84 -1.43 -13.84
C ILE A 178 17.60 -0.25 -14.47
N GLU A 179 18.88 -0.47 -14.77
CA GLU A 179 19.74 0.52 -15.42
C GLU A 179 20.43 -0.08 -16.65
N MET A 180 20.51 0.68 -17.74
CA MET A 180 21.15 0.26 -19.00
C MET A 180 22.63 0.63 -19.02
N SER A 181 23.49 -0.26 -19.53
CA SER A 181 24.89 0.09 -19.78
C SER A 181 24.99 1.14 -20.89
N LYS A 182 25.99 2.02 -20.82
CA LYS A 182 26.18 3.11 -21.81
C LYS A 182 26.28 2.61 -23.25
N ASP A 183 26.81 1.41 -23.46
CA ASP A 183 26.94 0.77 -24.78
C ASP A 183 25.69 -0.01 -25.22
N GLY A 184 24.66 -0.10 -24.38
CA GLY A 184 23.40 -0.80 -24.68
C GLY A 184 23.48 -2.33 -24.63
N LYS A 185 24.60 -2.91 -24.18
CA LYS A 185 24.87 -4.36 -24.27
C LYS A 185 24.51 -5.15 -23.01
N ALA A 186 24.21 -4.48 -21.90
CA ALA A 186 23.83 -5.13 -20.67
C ALA A 186 22.88 -4.25 -19.85
N VAL A 187 22.05 -4.89 -19.04
CA VAL A 187 21.27 -4.22 -18.00
C VAL A 187 21.76 -4.64 -16.62
N PHE A 188 21.63 -3.72 -15.67
CA PHE A 188 21.91 -3.91 -14.26
C PHE A 188 20.59 -3.94 -13.50
N VAL A 189 20.39 -4.97 -12.69
CA VAL A 189 19.18 -5.13 -11.88
C VAL A 189 19.55 -5.45 -10.44
N MET A 190 18.70 -5.04 -9.50
CA MET A 190 18.83 -5.43 -8.10
C MET A 190 17.93 -6.65 -7.81
N SER A 191 18.51 -7.70 -7.24
CA SER A 191 17.86 -8.98 -6.98
C SER A 191 18.14 -9.42 -5.56
N ARG A 192 17.14 -9.37 -4.68
CA ARG A 192 17.23 -9.82 -3.27
C ARG A 192 18.43 -9.21 -2.52
N GLY A 193 18.70 -7.92 -2.74
CA GLY A 193 19.82 -7.19 -2.12
C GLY A 193 21.15 -7.26 -2.88
N SER A 194 21.23 -8.04 -3.97
CA SER A 194 22.45 -8.17 -4.78
C SER A 194 22.32 -7.51 -6.15
N LEU A 195 23.38 -6.91 -6.65
CA LEU A 195 23.45 -6.37 -8.02
C LEU A 195 23.79 -7.48 -9.01
N LEU A 196 23.04 -7.54 -10.12
CA LEU A 196 23.27 -8.47 -11.22
C LEU A 196 23.47 -7.69 -12.52
N LYS A 197 24.48 -8.08 -13.30
CA LYS A 197 24.61 -7.72 -14.71
C LYS A 197 23.97 -8.80 -15.57
N ILE A 198 23.15 -8.41 -16.55
CA ILE A 198 22.51 -9.32 -17.50
C ILE A 198 22.83 -8.85 -18.90
N ASP A 199 23.50 -9.69 -19.69
CA ASP A 199 23.83 -9.38 -21.09
C ASP A 199 22.68 -9.69 -22.06
N GLU A 200 22.86 -9.37 -23.35
CA GLU A 200 21.85 -9.60 -24.39
C GLU A 200 21.46 -11.06 -24.59
N SER A 201 22.29 -12.02 -24.14
CA SER A 201 21.96 -13.45 -24.19
C SER A 201 21.12 -13.91 -23.00
N GLY A 202 20.95 -13.06 -21.99
CA GLY A 202 20.29 -13.38 -20.73
C GLY A 202 21.21 -13.98 -19.68
N LYS A 203 22.53 -14.02 -19.95
CA LYS A 203 23.51 -14.51 -18.97
C LYS A 203 23.58 -13.53 -17.79
N THR A 204 23.32 -14.05 -16.61
CA THR A 204 23.37 -13.30 -15.35
C THR A 204 24.76 -13.43 -14.71
N THR A 205 25.34 -12.31 -14.29
CA THR A 205 26.63 -12.26 -13.60
C THR A 205 26.48 -11.40 -12.34
N PRO A 206 26.66 -11.99 -11.13
CA PRO A 206 26.65 -11.23 -9.90
C PRO A 206 27.75 -10.17 -9.88
N ILE A 207 27.43 -8.98 -9.37
CA ILE A 207 28.40 -7.92 -9.11
C ILE A 207 28.63 -7.92 -7.60
N GLY A 208 29.79 -8.42 -7.19
CA GLY A 208 30.25 -8.29 -5.82
C GLY A 208 30.61 -6.84 -5.54
N VAL A 209 30.00 -6.26 -4.51
CA VAL A 209 30.45 -4.99 -3.93
C VAL A 209 31.19 -5.36 -2.65
N ASN A 210 32.50 -5.10 -2.64
CA ASN A 210 33.30 -5.21 -1.44
C ASN A 210 33.87 -3.83 -1.14
N GLY A 211 33.40 -3.24 -0.05
CA GLY A 211 33.83 -1.94 0.41
C GLY A 211 33.66 -1.86 1.92
N GLU A 212 34.56 -1.14 2.56
CA GLU A 212 34.48 -0.84 3.98
C GLU A 212 33.98 0.59 4.15
N MET A 213 33.10 0.80 5.13
CA MET A 213 32.60 2.11 5.52
C MET A 213 32.92 2.32 6.99
N VAL A 214 33.63 3.41 7.31
CA VAL A 214 33.80 3.86 8.69
C VAL A 214 32.53 4.55 9.12
N LEU A 215 31.69 3.85 9.90
CA LEU A 215 30.41 4.36 10.38
C LEU A 215 30.58 5.12 11.69
N ASN A 216 30.22 6.41 11.70
CA ASN A 216 30.05 7.18 12.93
C ASN A 216 28.54 7.36 13.21
N THR A 217 28.00 6.50 14.06
CA THR A 217 26.56 6.47 14.34
C THR A 217 26.05 7.73 15.07
N ALA A 218 26.91 8.41 15.84
CA ALA A 218 26.54 9.65 16.52
C ALA A 218 26.36 10.82 15.53
N GLU A 219 27.27 10.94 14.56
CA GLU A 219 27.16 11.92 13.48
C GLU A 219 26.01 11.58 12.53
N GLU A 220 25.75 10.29 12.27
CA GLU A 220 24.60 9.86 11.48
C GLU A 220 23.27 10.25 12.13
N ARG A 221 23.09 9.98 13.44
CA ARG A 221 21.91 10.45 14.19
C ARG A 221 21.77 11.96 14.17
N SER A 222 22.87 12.69 14.34
CA SER A 222 22.88 14.16 14.26
C SER A 222 22.45 14.66 12.87
N TYR A 223 22.93 14.01 11.81
CA TYR A 223 22.49 14.30 10.44
C TYR A 223 21.00 14.04 10.25
N ILE A 224 20.48 12.90 10.72
CA ILE A 224 19.07 12.54 10.58
C ILE A 224 18.17 13.53 11.33
N PHE A 225 18.54 13.90 12.55
CA PHE A 225 17.82 14.92 13.33
C PHE A 225 17.74 16.26 12.57
N GLU A 226 18.89 16.74 12.09
CA GLU A 226 18.97 17.99 11.33
C GLU A 226 18.21 17.91 10.00
N HIS A 227 18.24 16.76 9.33
CA HIS A 227 17.49 16.52 8.11
C HIS A 227 15.99 16.59 8.36
N ALA A 228 15.47 15.84 9.33
CA ALA A 228 14.06 15.88 9.72
C ALA A 228 13.62 17.31 10.06
N TRP A 229 14.40 18.02 10.89
CA TRP A 229 14.12 19.41 11.25
C TRP A 229 14.02 20.35 10.03
N ARG A 230 14.94 20.22 9.06
CA ARG A 230 14.91 20.99 7.80
C ARG A 230 13.73 20.60 6.91
N GLN A 231 13.34 19.33 6.90
CA GLN A 231 12.20 18.88 6.10
C GLN A 231 10.89 19.47 6.62
N VAL A 232 10.69 19.59 7.94
CA VAL A 232 9.52 20.28 8.53
C VAL A 232 9.39 21.70 7.96
N VAL A 233 10.46 22.50 8.03
CA VAL A 233 10.47 23.90 7.54
C VAL A 233 10.05 24.00 6.07
N LYS A 234 10.42 23.01 5.26
CA LYS A 234 10.18 23.02 3.81
C LYS A 234 8.82 22.45 3.41
N LYS A 235 8.27 21.54 4.20
CA LYS A 235 7.23 20.61 3.73
C LYS A 235 6.04 20.45 4.66
N PHE A 236 6.10 20.91 5.90
CA PHE A 236 4.94 20.83 6.80
C PHE A 236 3.76 21.60 6.18
N TYR A 237 2.55 21.04 6.31
CA TYR A 237 1.38 21.56 5.59
C TYR A 237 1.04 23.01 5.97
N ASP A 238 1.33 23.44 7.20
CA ASP A 238 1.23 24.82 7.62
C ASP A 238 2.61 25.51 7.49
N PRO A 239 2.78 26.48 6.57
CA PRO A 239 4.05 27.17 6.39
C PRO A 239 4.48 27.99 7.62
N ASN A 240 3.55 28.35 8.53
CA ASN A 240 3.88 29.01 9.79
C ASN A 240 4.20 28.03 10.92
N ILE A 241 4.11 26.72 10.66
CA ILE A 241 4.35 25.64 11.64
C ILE A 241 3.52 25.87 12.92
N HIS A 242 2.24 26.19 12.76
CA HIS A 242 1.33 26.55 13.85
C HIS A 242 1.78 27.72 14.74
N GLY A 243 2.73 28.53 14.28
CA GLY A 243 3.27 29.67 15.01
C GLY A 243 4.26 29.31 16.12
N ILE A 244 4.78 28.08 16.15
CA ILE A 244 5.72 27.64 17.19
C ILE A 244 7.16 28.12 16.93
N ASP A 245 7.99 28.23 17.98
CA ASP A 245 9.43 28.50 17.83
C ASP A 245 10.20 27.23 17.43
N TRP A 246 10.08 26.87 16.16
CA TRP A 246 10.72 25.67 15.62
C TRP A 246 12.25 25.69 15.74
N LYS A 247 12.87 26.88 15.73
CA LYS A 247 14.32 27.04 15.93
C LYS A 247 14.70 26.81 17.39
N GLY A 248 13.88 27.28 18.32
CA GLY A 248 14.00 27.01 19.76
C GLY A 248 13.98 25.51 20.04
N TYR A 249 13.02 24.78 19.46
CA TYR A 249 12.93 23.32 19.63
C TYR A 249 14.15 22.58 19.10
N ARG A 250 14.68 22.95 17.92
CA ARG A 250 15.98 22.42 17.46
C ARG A 250 17.06 22.54 18.53
N THR A 251 17.19 23.73 19.12
CA THR A 251 18.22 24.04 20.11
C THR A 251 18.01 23.26 21.41
N ALA A 252 16.75 23.08 21.83
CA ALA A 252 16.41 22.33 23.03
C ALA A 252 16.72 20.84 22.87
N TYR A 253 16.23 20.22 21.79
CA TYR A 253 16.34 18.79 21.57
C TYR A 253 17.74 18.34 21.14
N ALA A 254 18.49 19.15 20.40
CA ALA A 254 19.86 18.81 19.97
C ALA A 254 20.83 18.55 21.14
N LYS A 255 20.53 19.08 22.34
CA LYS A 255 21.35 18.86 23.56
C LYS A 255 21.37 17.40 24.01
N PHE A 256 20.38 16.61 23.64
CA PHE A 256 20.31 15.20 24.01
C PHE A 256 21.13 14.30 23.07
N LEU A 257 21.41 14.73 21.84
CA LEU A 257 22.12 13.93 20.83
C LEU A 257 23.45 13.33 21.34
N PRO A 258 24.32 14.08 22.06
CA PRO A 258 25.59 13.52 22.58
C PRO A 258 25.41 12.39 23.60
N HIS A 259 24.22 12.25 24.17
CA HIS A 259 23.90 11.25 25.20
C HIS A 259 23.17 10.02 24.65
N ILE A 260 22.83 10.02 23.35
CA ILE A 260 22.10 8.94 22.71
C ILE A 260 23.06 8.02 21.96
N ASN A 261 23.16 6.78 22.44
CA ASN A 261 24.07 5.76 21.88
C ASN A 261 23.35 4.65 21.09
N ASN A 262 22.02 4.68 21.01
CA ASN A 262 21.22 3.66 20.35
C ASN A 262 20.00 4.28 19.63
N ASN A 263 19.38 3.49 18.75
CA ASN A 263 18.26 3.95 17.94
C ASN A 263 16.88 3.86 18.63
N TYR A 264 16.78 3.15 19.76
CA TYR A 264 15.56 3.14 20.58
C TYR A 264 15.34 4.50 21.23
N ASP A 265 16.38 5.07 21.84
CA ASP A 265 16.30 6.42 22.42
C ASP A 265 16.24 7.50 21.32
N PHE A 266 16.93 7.28 20.21
CA PHE A 266 16.93 8.24 19.10
C PHE A 266 15.54 8.40 18.45
N GLN A 267 14.80 7.30 18.26
CA GLN A 267 13.45 7.41 17.70
C GLN A 267 12.47 8.09 18.67
N GLU A 268 12.68 7.98 19.99
CA GLU A 268 11.93 8.77 20.98
C GLU A 268 12.25 10.26 20.82
N LEU A 269 13.54 10.63 20.80
CA LEU A 269 13.95 12.03 20.57
C LEU A 269 13.31 12.60 19.29
N LEU A 270 13.34 11.83 18.21
CA LEU A 270 12.80 12.23 16.92
C LEU A 270 11.27 12.36 16.98
N SER A 271 10.59 11.46 17.69
CA SER A 271 9.15 11.54 17.90
C SER A 271 8.75 12.72 18.77
N GLU A 272 9.49 13.01 19.83
CA GLU A 272 9.23 14.13 20.74
C GLU A 272 9.33 15.48 20.02
N ILE A 273 10.43 15.76 19.31
CA ILE A 273 10.57 17.02 18.57
C ILE A 273 9.51 17.16 17.47
N LEU A 274 9.13 16.06 16.80
CA LEU A 274 8.07 16.07 15.79
C LEU A 274 6.67 16.19 16.42
N GLY A 275 6.50 15.75 17.67
CA GLY A 275 5.27 15.89 18.44
C GLY A 275 4.94 17.34 18.80
N GLU A 276 5.96 18.20 18.96
CA GLU A 276 5.80 19.65 19.17
C GLU A 276 5.07 20.34 18.01
N LEU A 277 5.00 19.70 16.85
CA LEU A 277 4.23 20.21 15.71
C LEU A 277 2.72 20.21 15.98
N ASN A 278 2.24 19.42 16.96
CA ASN A 278 0.81 19.23 17.24
C ASN A 278 0.01 18.95 15.95
N GLY A 279 0.56 18.05 15.13
CA GLY A 279 -0.05 17.59 13.90
C GLY A 279 -0.07 16.07 13.86
N SER A 280 -1.06 15.51 13.18
CA SER A 280 -1.14 14.07 12.94
C SER A 280 -0.01 13.61 12.01
N HIS A 281 0.26 12.31 12.00
CA HIS A 281 1.28 11.68 11.17
C HIS A 281 2.72 12.20 11.36
N THR A 282 3.03 12.68 12.56
CA THR A 282 4.35 13.10 12.96
C THR A 282 5.00 12.04 13.84
N GLY A 283 6.26 11.72 13.60
CA GLY A 283 7.00 10.84 14.49
C GLY A 283 8.24 10.24 13.86
N GLY A 284 9.09 9.65 14.72
CA GLY A 284 10.18 8.77 14.34
C GLY A 284 9.82 7.33 14.64
N ARG A 285 10.31 6.39 13.84
CA ARG A 285 10.16 4.96 14.12
C ARG A 285 11.48 4.24 13.87
N TYR A 286 11.83 3.36 14.80
CA TYR A 286 12.92 2.41 14.66
C TYR A 286 12.38 1.00 14.41
N SER A 287 12.94 0.31 13.42
CA SER A 287 12.66 -1.08 13.12
C SER A 287 13.97 -1.88 13.17
N PRO A 288 14.36 -2.39 14.36
CA PRO A 288 15.59 -3.16 14.51
C PRO A 288 15.55 -4.40 13.62
N ARG A 289 16.73 -4.80 13.14
CA ARG A 289 16.92 -6.04 12.38
C ARG A 289 17.79 -6.96 13.21
N PHE A 290 17.26 -8.14 13.51
CA PHE A 290 17.97 -9.18 14.24
C PHE A 290 18.23 -10.35 13.30
N ASP A 291 19.45 -10.88 13.34
CA ASP A 291 19.76 -12.15 12.70
C ASP A 291 19.19 -13.28 13.57
N ASN A 292 18.38 -14.16 12.98
CA ASN A 292 17.74 -15.32 13.64
C ASN A 292 16.91 -14.99 14.90
N PRO A 293 15.87 -14.13 14.79
CA PRO A 293 15.03 -13.76 15.94
C PRO A 293 14.33 -14.97 16.57
N ASP A 294 14.10 -14.91 17.88
CA ASP A 294 13.26 -15.86 18.64
C ASP A 294 11.77 -15.56 18.40
N VAL A 295 11.30 -15.80 17.18
CA VAL A 295 9.87 -15.63 16.84
C VAL A 295 9.06 -16.71 17.56
N THR A 296 8.23 -16.30 18.51
CA THR A 296 7.29 -17.16 19.22
C THR A 296 6.11 -17.53 18.33
N ALA A 297 5.83 -18.83 18.21
CA ALA A 297 4.68 -19.32 17.46
C ALA A 297 3.41 -19.32 18.33
N THR A 298 2.25 -19.45 17.69
CA THR A 298 0.96 -19.55 18.38
C THR A 298 0.17 -20.76 17.87
N LEU A 299 -0.77 -21.24 18.68
CA LEU A 299 -1.52 -22.47 18.44
C LEU A 299 -2.92 -22.24 17.85
N GLY A 300 -3.36 -20.99 17.67
CA GLY A 300 -4.71 -20.67 17.23
C GLY A 300 -5.76 -21.02 18.30
N LEU A 301 -5.44 -20.77 19.57
CA LEU A 301 -6.28 -21.13 20.73
C LEU A 301 -6.48 -19.92 21.64
N LEU A 302 -7.61 -19.90 22.35
CA LEU A 302 -7.81 -19.04 23.51
C LEU A 302 -7.76 -19.88 24.78
N TYR A 303 -7.28 -19.27 25.85
CA TYR A 303 -7.05 -19.93 27.14
C TYR A 303 -7.90 -19.31 28.25
N ASP A 304 -8.07 -20.04 29.34
CA ASP A 304 -8.70 -19.57 30.57
C ASP A 304 -7.63 -18.93 31.46
N GLU A 305 -7.50 -17.60 31.40
CA GLU A 305 -6.54 -16.83 32.20
C GLU A 305 -6.82 -16.89 33.73
N THR A 306 -7.98 -17.44 34.13
CA THR A 306 -8.32 -17.64 35.55
C THR A 306 -7.99 -19.05 36.05
N PHE A 307 -7.48 -19.91 35.17
CA PHE A 307 -7.14 -21.28 35.52
C PHE A 307 -5.86 -21.32 36.37
N ALA A 308 -6.01 -21.76 37.62
CA ALA A 308 -4.91 -21.87 38.58
C ALA A 308 -4.24 -23.27 38.60
N GLY A 309 -4.55 -24.14 37.64
CA GLY A 309 -3.95 -25.47 37.54
C GLY A 309 -2.74 -25.50 36.60
N LYS A 310 -2.01 -26.62 36.60
CA LYS A 310 -0.90 -26.84 35.67
C LYS A 310 -1.39 -26.94 34.22
N GLY A 311 -0.66 -26.31 33.30
CA GLY A 311 -0.96 -26.34 31.88
C GLY A 311 -1.91 -25.22 31.42
N LEU A 312 -2.31 -25.29 30.15
CA LEU A 312 -3.14 -24.27 29.50
C LEU A 312 -4.54 -24.83 29.24
N LYS A 313 -5.53 -24.33 29.99
CA LYS A 313 -6.92 -24.72 29.78
C LYS A 313 -7.50 -23.97 28.60
N VAL A 314 -7.86 -24.70 27.55
CA VAL A 314 -8.37 -24.15 26.29
C VAL A 314 -9.81 -23.73 26.47
N THR A 315 -10.13 -22.47 26.19
CA THR A 315 -11.52 -21.95 26.17
C THR A 315 -12.12 -22.00 24.78
N GLU A 316 -11.29 -21.81 23.74
CA GLU A 316 -11.76 -21.82 22.37
C GLU A 316 -10.68 -22.28 21.39
N ILE A 317 -11.09 -23.00 20.35
CA ILE A 317 -10.28 -23.27 19.16
C ILE A 317 -10.66 -22.25 18.09
N ILE A 318 -9.70 -21.43 17.66
CA ILE A 318 -9.95 -20.38 16.68
C ILE A 318 -10.14 -21.01 15.30
N VAL A 319 -11.27 -20.70 14.65
CA VAL A 319 -11.60 -21.19 13.30
C VAL A 319 -10.51 -20.82 12.30
N GLY A 320 -10.06 -21.79 11.51
CA GLY A 320 -8.95 -21.68 10.56
C GLY A 320 -7.55 -21.78 11.20
N GLY A 321 -7.47 -21.97 12.52
CA GLY A 321 -6.21 -22.19 13.25
C GLY A 321 -5.70 -23.63 13.14
N PRO A 322 -4.49 -23.91 13.66
CA PRO A 322 -3.86 -25.24 13.56
C PRO A 322 -4.69 -26.41 14.12
N PHE A 323 -5.49 -26.16 15.15
CA PHE A 323 -6.36 -27.16 15.76
C PHE A 323 -7.78 -27.22 15.16
N ASP A 324 -8.15 -26.33 14.22
CA ASP A 324 -9.45 -26.39 13.54
C ASP A 324 -9.42 -27.38 12.37
N ARG A 325 -9.26 -28.68 12.70
CA ARG A 325 -9.17 -29.78 11.74
C ARG A 325 -10.03 -30.97 12.15
N ILE A 326 -10.54 -31.72 11.18
CA ILE A 326 -11.55 -32.76 11.42
C ILE A 326 -11.05 -33.92 12.30
N ASP A 327 -9.75 -34.18 12.31
CA ASP A 327 -9.11 -35.28 13.01
C ASP A 327 -8.63 -34.92 14.44
N THR A 328 -8.70 -33.65 14.84
CA THR A 328 -8.31 -33.26 16.20
C THR A 328 -9.22 -33.86 17.27
N LYS A 329 -8.62 -34.25 18.38
CA LYS A 329 -9.25 -34.67 19.63
C LYS A 329 -9.31 -33.52 20.63
N LEU A 330 -8.56 -32.44 20.43
CA LEU A 330 -8.59 -31.27 21.30
C LEU A 330 -9.98 -30.62 21.23
N LYS A 331 -10.49 -30.22 22.39
CA LYS A 331 -11.78 -29.52 22.52
C LYS A 331 -11.66 -28.41 23.56
N ALA A 332 -12.56 -27.43 23.47
CA ALA A 332 -12.76 -26.46 24.54
C ALA A 332 -13.01 -27.19 25.88
N GLY A 333 -12.37 -26.71 26.94
CA GLY A 333 -12.36 -27.28 28.28
C GLY A 333 -11.17 -28.20 28.57
N TYR A 334 -10.43 -28.65 27.55
CA TYR A 334 -9.26 -29.52 27.74
C TYR A 334 -8.03 -28.71 28.17
N THR A 335 -7.04 -29.37 28.77
CA THR A 335 -5.81 -28.73 29.25
C THR A 335 -4.59 -29.24 28.49
N ILE A 336 -3.83 -28.34 27.90
CA ILE A 336 -2.51 -28.65 27.31
C ILE A 336 -1.50 -28.76 28.45
N THR A 337 -0.77 -29.87 28.50
CA THR A 337 0.17 -30.16 29.59
C THR A 337 1.62 -30.15 29.14
N HIS A 338 1.91 -30.47 27.87
CA HIS A 338 3.27 -30.49 27.34
C HIS A 338 3.36 -29.94 25.92
N ILE A 339 4.52 -29.35 25.59
CA ILE A 339 4.90 -28.90 24.25
C ILE A 339 6.27 -29.53 23.94
N ASP A 340 6.36 -30.36 22.91
CA ASP A 340 7.53 -31.19 22.58
C ASP A 340 8.05 -32.03 23.77
N GLY A 341 7.13 -32.53 24.59
CA GLY A 341 7.45 -33.32 25.77
C GLY A 341 7.95 -32.50 26.97
N GLU A 342 8.15 -31.19 26.82
CA GLU A 342 8.43 -30.29 27.93
C GLU A 342 7.13 -29.90 28.64
N ALA A 343 7.09 -30.11 29.96
CA ALA A 343 5.91 -29.83 30.77
C ALA A 343 5.67 -28.33 30.89
N ILE A 344 4.41 -27.92 30.78
CA ILE A 344 3.97 -26.56 31.10
C ILE A 344 3.84 -26.46 32.63
N THR A 345 4.79 -25.78 33.25
CA THR A 345 4.86 -25.55 34.70
C THR A 345 4.10 -24.29 35.11
N GLU A 346 3.87 -24.13 36.42
CA GLU A 346 3.33 -22.88 36.98
C GLU A 346 4.40 -21.79 37.03
N GLU A 347 5.67 -22.21 37.02
CA GLU A 347 6.84 -21.34 36.97
C GLU A 347 7.29 -21.09 35.52
N GLY A 348 7.43 -19.82 35.14
CA GLY A 348 7.99 -19.42 33.83
C GLY A 348 6.93 -19.09 32.78
N ASP A 349 7.39 -18.51 31.66
CA ASP A 349 6.53 -18.18 30.52
C ASP A 349 6.45 -19.39 29.57
N TRP A 350 5.28 -20.06 29.55
CA TRP A 350 5.02 -21.21 28.69
C TRP A 350 5.21 -20.87 27.20
N ALA A 351 5.03 -19.60 26.79
CA ALA A 351 5.17 -19.18 25.41
C ALA A 351 6.62 -19.36 24.92
N SER A 352 7.61 -19.35 25.81
CA SER A 352 9.01 -19.65 25.47
C SER A 352 9.20 -21.04 24.85
N LEU A 353 8.33 -22.01 25.21
CA LEU A 353 8.30 -23.34 24.61
C LEU A 353 7.87 -23.34 23.14
N LEU A 354 7.36 -22.22 22.61
CA LEU A 354 6.99 -22.04 21.20
C LEU A 354 7.99 -21.19 20.41
N ASN A 355 9.11 -20.77 21.03
CA ASN A 355 10.13 -19.99 20.35
C ASN A 355 10.75 -20.76 19.18
N ARG A 356 10.84 -20.08 18.03
CA ARG A 356 11.36 -20.61 16.76
C ARG A 356 10.59 -21.84 16.25
N LYS A 357 9.32 -22.02 16.62
CA LYS A 357 8.48 -23.17 16.21
C LYS A 357 7.46 -22.88 15.11
N VAL A 358 7.41 -21.66 14.57
CA VAL A 358 6.55 -21.31 13.42
C VAL A 358 6.84 -22.27 12.25
N ASP A 359 5.79 -22.84 11.65
CA ASP A 359 5.83 -23.81 10.54
C ASP A 359 6.58 -25.13 10.80
N LYS A 360 7.02 -25.39 12.03
CA LYS A 360 7.68 -26.65 12.43
C LYS A 360 6.66 -27.60 13.04
N GLN A 361 6.89 -28.90 12.88
CA GLN A 361 6.10 -29.91 13.60
C GLN A 361 6.39 -29.80 15.10
N VAL A 362 5.33 -29.66 15.88
CA VAL A 362 5.35 -29.59 17.34
C VAL A 362 4.39 -30.62 17.91
N LEU A 363 4.84 -31.39 18.89
CA LEU A 363 4.01 -32.33 19.64
C LEU A 363 3.31 -31.59 20.77
N ILE A 364 1.98 -31.63 20.79
CA ILE A 364 1.16 -31.05 21.85
C ILE A 364 0.46 -32.18 22.60
N THR A 365 0.73 -32.28 23.90
CA THR A 365 0.08 -33.23 24.81
C THR A 365 -1.03 -32.52 25.58
N PHE A 366 -2.23 -33.09 25.59
CA PHE A 366 -3.38 -32.50 26.29
C PHE A 366 -4.31 -33.56 26.90
N THR A 367 -5.17 -33.14 27.83
CA THR A 367 -6.06 -34.03 28.57
C THR A 367 -7.43 -33.41 28.85
N ASP A 368 -8.45 -34.25 28.97
CA ASP A 368 -9.78 -33.91 29.50
C ASP A 368 -9.89 -34.15 31.01
N GLY A 369 -8.77 -34.51 31.67
CA GLY A 369 -8.69 -34.92 33.07
C GLY A 369 -8.84 -36.43 33.30
N LYS A 370 -9.16 -37.21 32.26
CA LYS A 370 -9.31 -38.67 32.33
C LYS A 370 -8.41 -39.40 31.34
N THR A 371 -8.33 -38.89 30.12
CA THR A 371 -7.55 -39.44 29.02
C THR A 371 -6.55 -38.40 28.55
N THR A 372 -5.37 -38.87 28.15
CA THR A 372 -4.32 -38.04 27.58
C THR A 372 -4.18 -38.36 26.11
N TRP A 373 -4.00 -37.33 25.29
CA TRP A 373 -3.74 -37.43 23.87
C TRP A 373 -2.49 -36.64 23.49
N ASP A 374 -1.85 -37.09 22.43
CA ASP A 374 -0.76 -36.41 21.76
C ASP A 374 -1.16 -36.10 20.33
N GLU A 375 -0.96 -34.86 19.89
CA GLU A 375 -1.14 -34.45 18.50
C GLU A 375 0.05 -33.67 18.01
N THR A 376 0.49 -33.97 16.78
CA THR A 376 1.48 -33.16 16.08
C THR A 376 0.79 -32.20 15.12
N LEU A 377 1.26 -30.95 15.09
CA LEU A 377 0.79 -29.91 14.19
C LEU A 377 1.88 -28.89 13.89
N LYS A 378 1.58 -27.97 12.98
CA LYS A 378 2.42 -26.79 12.70
C LYS A 378 1.81 -25.55 13.33
N PRO A 379 2.43 -24.96 14.37
CA PRO A 379 2.03 -23.67 14.89
C PRO A 379 2.20 -22.56 13.84
N ILE A 380 1.42 -21.51 13.97
CA ILE A 380 1.42 -20.35 13.07
C ILE A 380 2.15 -19.17 13.71
N SER A 381 2.41 -18.12 12.93
CA SER A 381 2.91 -16.87 13.48
C SER A 381 1.82 -16.09 14.22
N PHE A 382 2.22 -15.23 15.16
CA PHE A 382 1.28 -14.30 15.82
C PHE A 382 0.51 -13.42 14.82
N GLY A 383 1.14 -13.01 13.72
CA GLY A 383 0.49 -12.23 12.67
C GLY A 383 -0.66 -12.98 11.99
N GLU A 384 -0.49 -14.28 11.76
CA GLU A 384 -1.56 -15.14 11.22
C GLU A 384 -2.71 -15.30 12.23
N GLU A 385 -2.40 -15.57 13.49
CA GLU A 385 -3.41 -15.70 14.55
C GLU A 385 -4.18 -14.38 14.78
N SER A 386 -3.51 -13.24 14.73
CA SER A 386 -4.15 -11.92 14.76
C SER A 386 -5.15 -11.76 13.60
N GLY A 387 -4.79 -12.24 12.41
CA GLY A 387 -5.71 -12.33 11.26
C GLY A 387 -6.93 -13.23 11.52
N LEU A 388 -6.75 -14.36 12.20
CA LEU A 388 -7.85 -15.25 12.60
C LEU A 388 -8.74 -14.60 13.68
N MET A 389 -8.14 -13.94 14.66
CA MET A 389 -8.85 -13.20 15.72
C MET A 389 -9.70 -12.06 15.14
N TYR A 390 -9.19 -11.36 14.14
CA TYR A 390 -9.94 -10.35 13.40
C TYR A 390 -11.16 -10.97 12.69
N LYS A 391 -10.98 -12.06 11.93
CA LYS A 391 -12.08 -12.77 11.25
C LYS A 391 -13.13 -13.24 12.26
N ARG A 392 -12.70 -13.78 13.40
CA ARG A 392 -13.56 -14.18 14.51
C ARG A 392 -14.39 -13.00 15.02
N TRP A 393 -13.77 -11.86 15.28
CA TRP A 393 -14.46 -10.65 15.75
C TRP A 393 -15.51 -10.17 14.72
N VAL A 394 -15.14 -10.06 13.43
CA VAL A 394 -16.08 -9.67 12.35
C VAL A 394 -17.25 -10.63 12.25
N LYS A 395 -17.02 -11.94 12.39
CA LYS A 395 -18.10 -12.93 12.41
C LYS A 395 -19.05 -12.70 13.58
N LYS A 396 -18.53 -12.47 14.79
CA LYS A 396 -19.35 -12.18 15.97
C LYS A 396 -20.21 -10.93 15.78
N MET A 397 -19.65 -9.87 15.18
CA MET A 397 -20.41 -8.64 14.91
C MET A 397 -21.52 -8.88 13.87
N ASN A 398 -21.23 -9.63 12.80
CA ASN A 398 -22.23 -10.05 11.83
C ASN A 398 -23.38 -10.83 12.47
N ASP A 399 -23.05 -11.85 13.28
CA ASP A 399 -24.05 -12.69 13.96
C ASP A 399 -24.92 -11.86 14.92
N LEU A 400 -24.32 -10.88 15.59
CA LEU A 400 -25.05 -9.96 16.48
C LEU A 400 -26.01 -9.06 15.68
N VAL A 401 -25.57 -8.47 14.57
CA VAL A 401 -26.44 -7.64 13.70
C VAL A 401 -27.57 -8.48 13.09
N GLU A 402 -27.28 -9.69 12.63
CA GLU A 402 -28.28 -10.60 12.08
C GLU A 402 -29.37 -10.89 13.12
N LYS A 403 -28.95 -11.25 14.34
CA LYS A 403 -29.86 -11.54 15.46
C LYS A 403 -30.69 -10.33 15.88
N LEU A 404 -30.06 -9.17 16.06
CA LEU A 404 -30.74 -7.96 16.56
C LEU A 404 -31.66 -7.33 15.51
N SER A 405 -31.36 -7.53 14.22
CA SER A 405 -32.15 -6.96 13.12
C SER A 405 -33.18 -7.89 12.51
N ASP A 406 -33.29 -9.13 13.01
CA ASP A 406 -34.11 -10.19 12.39
C ASP A 406 -33.75 -10.35 10.89
N GLY A 407 -32.44 -10.34 10.61
CA GLY A 407 -31.87 -10.47 9.28
C GLY A 407 -32.16 -9.31 8.31
N LYS A 408 -32.65 -8.16 8.77
CA LYS A 408 -32.99 -7.01 7.90
C LYS A 408 -31.80 -6.10 7.58
N VAL A 409 -30.80 -6.06 8.45
CA VAL A 409 -29.65 -5.15 8.34
C VAL A 409 -28.39 -5.94 8.02
N GLY A 410 -27.60 -5.45 7.05
CA GLY A 410 -26.27 -5.99 6.75
C GLY A 410 -25.19 -5.29 7.59
N TYR A 411 -24.05 -5.96 7.76
CA TYR A 411 -22.91 -5.41 8.49
C TYR A 411 -21.63 -5.64 7.71
N VAL A 412 -20.80 -4.61 7.63
CA VAL A 412 -19.47 -4.75 7.05
C VAL A 412 -18.47 -3.93 7.85
N HIS A 413 -17.29 -4.50 8.10
CA HIS A 413 -16.19 -3.77 8.71
C HIS A 413 -15.15 -3.41 7.66
N VAL A 414 -14.75 -2.13 7.63
CA VAL A 414 -13.66 -1.63 6.79
C VAL A 414 -12.38 -1.65 7.63
N GLN A 415 -11.57 -2.69 7.48
CA GLN A 415 -10.35 -2.88 8.30
C GLN A 415 -9.30 -1.78 8.09
N GLY A 416 -9.05 -1.42 6.83
CA GLY A 416 -8.15 -0.36 6.44
C GLY A 416 -8.67 0.33 5.20
N MET A 417 -8.21 1.55 4.93
CA MET A 417 -8.59 2.26 3.70
C MET A 417 -7.70 1.81 2.55
N ASN A 418 -7.84 0.56 2.10
CA ASN A 418 -7.06 -0.08 1.03
C ASN A 418 -7.93 -0.93 0.07
N ASP A 419 -7.38 -1.28 -1.10
CA ASP A 419 -8.08 -2.08 -2.13
C ASP A 419 -8.54 -3.45 -1.58
N GLY A 420 -7.74 -4.11 -0.76
CA GLY A 420 -8.10 -5.38 -0.15
C GLY A 420 -9.36 -5.28 0.71
N SER A 421 -9.42 -4.27 1.58
CA SER A 421 -10.59 -4.01 2.41
C SER A 421 -11.80 -3.62 1.57
N PHE A 422 -11.61 -2.84 0.50
CA PHE A 422 -12.72 -2.49 -0.39
C PHE A 422 -13.29 -3.68 -1.16
N ARG A 423 -12.46 -4.64 -1.57
CA ARG A 423 -12.93 -5.90 -2.15
C ARG A 423 -13.80 -6.68 -1.19
N THR A 424 -13.39 -6.77 0.08
CA THR A 424 -14.23 -7.38 1.13
C THR A 424 -15.54 -6.62 1.30
N VAL A 425 -15.51 -5.28 1.29
CA VAL A 425 -16.74 -4.47 1.35
C VAL A 425 -17.66 -4.77 0.18
N TYR A 426 -17.11 -4.77 -1.03
CA TYR A 426 -17.87 -5.02 -2.25
C TYR A 426 -18.49 -6.43 -2.26
N ASP A 427 -17.72 -7.45 -1.90
CA ASP A 427 -18.15 -8.85 -1.85
C ASP A 427 -19.24 -9.09 -0.77
N GLU A 428 -19.02 -8.60 0.46
CA GLU A 428 -20.01 -8.74 1.53
C GLU A 428 -21.28 -7.93 1.22
N VAL A 429 -21.17 -6.69 0.75
CA VAL A 429 -22.33 -5.81 0.54
C VAL A 429 -23.18 -6.24 -0.66
N LEU A 430 -22.55 -6.48 -1.82
CA LEU A 430 -23.27 -6.84 -3.05
C LEU A 430 -23.45 -8.36 -3.23
N GLY A 431 -22.73 -9.18 -2.49
CA GLY A 431 -22.93 -10.63 -2.44
C GLY A 431 -23.80 -11.02 -1.25
N ARG A 432 -23.20 -11.12 -0.06
CA ARG A 432 -23.85 -11.64 1.15
C ARG A 432 -25.05 -10.81 1.61
N HIS A 433 -24.97 -9.48 1.49
CA HIS A 433 -25.94 -8.54 2.04
C HIS A 433 -26.84 -7.88 1.00
N PHE A 434 -26.81 -8.35 -0.26
CA PHE A 434 -27.56 -7.76 -1.37
C PHE A 434 -29.07 -7.57 -1.06
N ASN A 435 -29.67 -8.53 -0.35
CA ASN A 435 -31.09 -8.51 0.01
C ASN A 435 -31.42 -7.76 1.31
N LYS A 436 -30.40 -7.27 2.04
CA LYS A 436 -30.62 -6.50 3.27
C LYS A 436 -31.26 -5.15 2.94
N GLN A 437 -32.04 -4.61 3.87
CA GLN A 437 -32.81 -3.38 3.69
C GLN A 437 -32.02 -2.14 4.11
N ALA A 438 -31.02 -2.30 4.96
CA ALA A 438 -30.07 -1.26 5.35
C ALA A 438 -28.69 -1.86 5.64
N LEU A 439 -27.66 -1.01 5.75
CA LEU A 439 -26.27 -1.41 5.96
C LEU A 439 -25.62 -0.62 7.11
N ILE A 440 -24.93 -1.33 7.99
CA ILE A 440 -23.99 -0.74 8.95
C ILE A 440 -22.58 -0.88 8.37
N VAL A 441 -21.91 0.25 8.14
CA VAL A 441 -20.51 0.32 7.72
C VAL A 441 -19.67 0.66 8.95
N ASP A 442 -19.03 -0.33 9.54
CA ASP A 442 -18.19 -0.17 10.71
C ASP A 442 -16.75 0.17 10.31
N THR A 443 -16.26 1.28 10.83
CA THR A 443 -14.89 1.78 10.58
C THR A 443 -14.10 1.94 11.87
N ARG A 444 -14.61 1.47 13.01
CA ARG A 444 -13.89 1.56 14.29
C ARG A 444 -12.52 0.90 14.17
N PHE A 445 -11.53 1.46 14.85
CA PHE A 445 -10.15 0.97 14.86
C PHE A 445 -9.42 0.97 13.49
N ASN A 446 -9.98 1.61 12.46
CA ASN A 446 -9.33 1.75 11.15
C ASN A 446 -8.27 2.86 11.18
N GLY A 447 -7.02 2.51 10.88
CA GLY A 447 -5.87 3.42 10.89
C GLY A 447 -5.68 4.30 9.66
N GLY A 448 -6.55 4.17 8.64
CA GLY A 448 -6.53 4.98 7.42
C GLY A 448 -5.92 4.29 6.20
N GLY A 449 -5.41 5.10 5.26
CA GLY A 449 -5.03 4.69 3.89
C GLY A 449 -5.53 5.71 2.85
N TRP A 450 -6.21 5.27 1.79
CA TRP A 450 -6.74 6.14 0.73
C TRP A 450 -7.96 5.56 -0.02
N LEU A 451 -9.09 5.44 0.67
CA LEU A 451 -10.32 4.80 0.17
C LEU A 451 -11.59 5.63 0.34
N HIS A 452 -11.56 6.75 1.10
CA HIS A 452 -12.76 7.56 1.36
C HIS A 452 -13.55 7.92 0.10
N ASN A 453 -12.89 8.21 -1.03
CA ASN A 453 -13.55 8.55 -2.29
C ASN A 453 -14.34 7.36 -2.88
N ASP A 454 -13.75 6.17 -2.84
CA ASP A 454 -14.38 4.95 -3.36
C ASP A 454 -15.57 4.56 -2.47
N LEU A 455 -15.42 4.63 -1.13
CA LEU A 455 -16.53 4.39 -0.20
C LEU A 455 -17.65 5.44 -0.31
N ASN A 456 -17.30 6.72 -0.40
CA ASN A 456 -18.27 7.80 -0.64
C ASN A 456 -19.09 7.51 -1.90
N THR A 457 -18.39 7.19 -2.99
CA THR A 457 -19.02 6.87 -4.27
C THR A 457 -19.91 5.64 -4.12
N PHE A 458 -19.38 4.56 -3.56
CA PHE A 458 -20.11 3.30 -3.39
C PHE A 458 -21.40 3.46 -2.56
N LEU A 459 -21.36 4.23 -1.48
CA LEU A 459 -22.48 4.39 -0.53
C LEU A 459 -23.45 5.52 -0.88
N SER A 460 -23.08 6.41 -1.80
CA SER A 460 -23.94 7.50 -2.27
C SER A 460 -24.83 7.11 -3.46
N GLY A 461 -25.05 5.81 -3.69
CA GLY A 461 -25.86 5.33 -4.81
C GLY A 461 -27.30 5.85 -4.73
N LYS A 462 -27.93 6.07 -5.89
CA LYS A 462 -29.34 6.45 -5.98
C LYS A 462 -29.99 5.60 -7.05
N ARG A 463 -31.04 4.86 -6.71
CA ARG A 463 -31.78 4.04 -7.68
C ARG A 463 -32.36 4.92 -8.78
N TYR A 464 -32.07 4.62 -10.05
CA TYR A 464 -32.54 5.42 -11.19
C TYR A 464 -33.21 4.62 -12.31
N LEU A 465 -33.04 3.29 -12.37
CA LEU A 465 -33.77 2.41 -13.30
C LEU A 465 -34.12 1.07 -12.65
N ASP A 466 -35.27 0.53 -13.01
CA ASP A 466 -35.69 -0.83 -12.68
C ASP A 466 -35.40 -1.76 -13.85
N PHE A 467 -34.93 -2.98 -13.57
CA PHE A 467 -34.83 -4.00 -14.62
C PHE A 467 -36.17 -4.70 -14.81
N ALA A 468 -36.56 -4.89 -16.08
CA ALA A 468 -37.82 -5.49 -16.46
C ALA A 468 -37.68 -6.41 -17.70
N PRO A 469 -37.02 -7.58 -17.58
CA PRO A 469 -36.94 -8.53 -18.68
C PRO A 469 -38.35 -8.92 -19.16
N GLN A 470 -38.63 -8.66 -20.44
CA GLN A 470 -39.96 -8.84 -21.06
C GLN A 470 -41.10 -8.08 -20.33
N GLY A 471 -40.79 -6.93 -19.74
CA GLY A 471 -41.76 -6.13 -19.00
C GLY A 471 -41.99 -6.59 -17.55
N ASN A 472 -41.39 -7.71 -17.12
CA ASN A 472 -41.54 -8.22 -15.76
C ASN A 472 -40.51 -7.56 -14.84
N ARG A 473 -40.95 -6.57 -14.04
CA ARG A 473 -40.05 -5.89 -13.08
C ARG A 473 -39.48 -6.89 -12.08
N VAL A 474 -38.16 -6.87 -11.92
CA VAL A 474 -37.42 -7.66 -10.93
C VAL A 474 -36.88 -6.77 -9.81
N SER A 475 -36.32 -7.38 -8.77
CA SER A 475 -35.71 -6.65 -7.66
C SER A 475 -34.41 -5.94 -8.04
N ALA A 476 -33.75 -6.37 -9.12
CA ALA A 476 -32.53 -5.73 -9.62
C ALA A 476 -32.81 -4.35 -10.24
N SER A 477 -31.86 -3.43 -10.07
CA SER A 477 -32.00 -2.03 -10.45
C SER A 477 -30.63 -1.40 -10.68
N GLU A 478 -30.61 -0.24 -11.35
CA GLU A 478 -29.42 0.59 -11.46
C GLU A 478 -29.37 1.67 -10.36
N PRO A 479 -28.16 2.01 -9.83
CA PRO A 479 -26.87 1.38 -10.13
C PRO A 479 -26.77 -0.01 -9.49
N PHE A 480 -26.29 -1.01 -10.24
CA PHE A 480 -26.07 -2.37 -9.70
C PHE A 480 -24.76 -2.51 -8.92
N ASP A 481 -23.81 -1.59 -9.12
CA ASP A 481 -22.45 -1.60 -8.58
C ASP A 481 -22.27 -0.70 -7.34
N ARG A 482 -23.37 -0.10 -6.84
CA ARG A 482 -23.37 0.84 -5.72
C ARG A 482 -24.50 0.54 -4.75
N TRP A 483 -24.24 0.77 -3.47
CA TRP A 483 -25.27 0.70 -2.44
C TRP A 483 -26.17 1.93 -2.52
N TYR A 484 -27.48 1.70 -2.64
CA TYR A 484 -28.48 2.77 -2.76
C TYR A 484 -29.56 2.74 -1.67
N LYS A 485 -29.54 1.75 -0.78
CA LYS A 485 -30.48 1.64 0.34
C LYS A 485 -29.91 2.40 1.55
N PRO A 486 -30.67 2.60 2.65
CA PRO A 486 -30.15 3.28 3.83
C PRO A 486 -28.85 2.68 4.37
N SER A 487 -27.97 3.53 4.89
CA SER A 487 -26.79 3.11 5.63
C SER A 487 -26.49 4.05 6.79
N CYS A 488 -25.67 3.58 7.73
CA CYS A 488 -24.98 4.41 8.72
C CYS A 488 -23.52 3.99 8.83
N VAL A 489 -22.69 4.91 9.35
CA VAL A 489 -21.29 4.64 9.67
C VAL A 489 -21.12 4.53 11.18
N LEU A 490 -20.52 3.43 11.63
CA LEU A 490 -20.07 3.23 13.00
C LEU A 490 -18.60 3.68 13.11
N MET A 491 -18.30 4.56 14.05
CA MET A 491 -16.98 5.18 14.22
C MET A 491 -16.58 5.36 15.69
N SER A 492 -15.29 5.53 15.95
CA SER A 492 -14.73 5.65 17.30
C SER A 492 -13.52 6.58 17.35
N GLU A 493 -13.07 6.92 18.55
CA GLU A 493 -11.81 7.65 18.77
C GLU A 493 -10.58 6.98 18.14
N GLY A 494 -10.63 5.67 17.83
CA GLY A 494 -9.56 4.93 17.17
C GLY A 494 -9.47 5.10 15.64
N ASN A 495 -10.41 5.83 15.03
CA ASN A 495 -10.34 6.16 13.60
C ASN A 495 -9.23 7.19 13.34
N TYR A 496 -8.39 6.94 12.33
CA TYR A 496 -7.23 7.80 12.03
C TYR A 496 -7.05 8.04 10.53
N SER A 497 -6.50 9.20 10.14
CA SER A 497 -6.14 9.55 8.77
C SER A 497 -7.35 9.53 7.81
N ASP A 498 -7.29 8.74 6.75
CA ASP A 498 -8.41 8.57 5.81
C ASP A 498 -9.68 8.01 6.46
N ALA A 499 -9.54 7.32 7.60
CA ALA A 499 -10.67 6.87 8.42
C ALA A 499 -11.28 7.98 9.29
N PHE A 500 -10.66 9.16 9.36
CA PHE A 500 -11.31 10.40 9.75
C PHE A 500 -11.98 11.09 8.55
N ILE A 501 -11.30 11.13 7.39
CA ILE A 501 -11.82 11.79 6.19
C ILE A 501 -13.15 11.14 5.76
N PHE A 502 -13.24 9.81 5.78
CA PHE A 502 -14.46 9.10 5.36
C PHE A 502 -15.71 9.48 6.18
N PRO A 503 -15.76 9.36 7.52
CA PRO A 503 -16.90 9.84 8.30
C PRO A 503 -17.19 11.34 8.10
N TYR A 504 -16.13 12.17 8.01
CA TYR A 504 -16.27 13.60 7.73
C TYR A 504 -17.04 13.85 6.42
N ILE A 505 -16.63 13.22 5.30
CA ILE A 505 -17.30 13.41 4.01
C ILE A 505 -18.69 12.77 3.96
N TYR A 506 -18.89 11.66 4.68
CA TYR A 506 -20.14 10.92 4.70
C TYR A 506 -21.24 11.77 5.34
N LYS A 507 -20.90 12.45 6.45
CA LYS A 507 -21.75 13.44 7.11
C LYS A 507 -21.93 14.70 6.28
N GLN A 508 -20.85 15.24 5.70
CA GLN A 508 -20.93 16.45 4.86
C GLN A 508 -21.88 16.26 3.67
N ASN A 509 -21.85 15.08 3.04
CA ASN A 509 -22.67 14.76 1.87
C ASN A 509 -24.09 14.29 2.23
N GLY A 510 -24.41 14.15 3.52
CA GLY A 510 -25.74 13.74 3.99
C GLY A 510 -26.13 12.34 3.56
N ILE A 511 -25.16 11.40 3.47
CA ILE A 511 -25.41 10.02 3.00
C ILE A 511 -26.21 9.22 4.03
N GLY A 512 -25.91 9.42 5.32
CA GLY A 512 -26.57 8.77 6.44
C GLY A 512 -26.05 9.32 7.76
N LYS A 513 -26.32 8.60 8.86
CA LYS A 513 -25.90 9.01 10.21
C LYS A 513 -24.54 8.43 10.59
N LEU A 514 -23.78 9.20 11.37
CA LEU A 514 -22.62 8.73 12.12
C LEU A 514 -23.04 8.32 13.54
N ILE A 515 -22.56 7.16 14.00
CA ILE A 515 -22.90 6.58 15.30
C ILE A 515 -21.60 6.15 16.00
N GLY A 516 -21.52 6.35 17.32
CA GLY A 516 -20.39 5.93 18.14
C GLY A 516 -19.75 7.08 18.90
N MET A 517 -18.42 7.24 18.81
CA MET A 517 -17.68 8.29 19.54
C MET A 517 -16.95 9.25 18.58
N PRO A 518 -16.58 10.47 19.03
CA PRO A 518 -15.93 11.44 18.16
C PRO A 518 -14.59 10.96 17.60
N VAL A 519 -14.30 11.38 16.37
CA VAL A 519 -13.04 11.05 15.69
C VAL A 519 -12.12 12.28 15.72
N PRO A 520 -10.86 12.16 16.16
CA PRO A 520 -9.91 13.27 16.15
C PRO A 520 -9.57 13.70 14.71
N GLY A 521 -9.37 15.00 14.53
CA GLY A 521 -9.08 15.60 13.22
C GLY A 521 -7.71 15.25 12.70
N THR A 522 -7.62 14.27 11.80
CA THR A 522 -6.35 13.73 11.28
C THR A 522 -6.32 13.71 9.75
N GLY A 523 -7.10 14.58 9.10
CA GLY A 523 -7.28 14.60 7.65
C GLY A 523 -6.12 15.24 6.87
N THR A 524 -4.93 14.68 7.00
CA THR A 524 -3.72 15.09 6.28
C THR A 524 -3.08 13.91 5.52
N ALA A 525 -2.51 14.18 4.36
CA ALA A 525 -1.65 13.23 3.66
C ALA A 525 -0.19 13.35 4.15
N VAL A 526 0.36 12.22 4.55
CA VAL A 526 1.71 12.09 5.13
C VAL A 526 2.76 11.70 4.11
N TRP A 527 3.97 12.19 4.33
CA TRP A 527 5.18 11.67 3.72
C TRP A 527 6.05 11.02 4.80
N TRP A 528 6.25 9.70 4.69
CA TRP A 528 7.20 8.94 5.50
C TRP A 528 8.50 8.74 4.72
N GLU A 529 9.64 9.08 5.31
CA GLU A 529 10.94 8.98 4.68
C GLU A 529 11.85 8.01 5.44
N THR A 530 12.27 6.94 4.77
CA THR A 530 13.36 6.08 5.24
C THR A 530 14.67 6.85 5.21
N GLN A 531 15.40 6.83 6.30
CA GLN A 531 16.62 7.62 6.48
C GLN A 531 17.86 6.89 5.95
N ILE A 532 19.01 7.58 6.02
CA ILE A 532 20.30 7.00 5.62
C ILE A 532 20.63 5.72 6.41
N ASP A 533 20.26 5.67 7.69
CA ASP A 533 20.04 4.43 8.40
C ASP A 533 18.65 3.87 8.02
N PRO A 534 18.58 2.75 7.26
CA PRO A 534 17.33 2.22 6.75
C PRO A 534 16.45 1.56 7.82
N THR A 535 16.89 1.53 9.08
CA THR A 535 16.08 1.10 10.23
C THR A 535 15.30 2.25 10.85
N ILE A 536 15.61 3.51 10.49
CA ILE A 536 14.93 4.71 10.96
C ILE A 536 14.04 5.27 9.85
N VAL A 537 12.82 5.64 10.23
CA VAL A 537 11.87 6.38 9.40
C VAL A 537 11.39 7.58 10.19
N PHE A 538 11.16 8.72 9.54
CA PHE A 538 10.36 9.80 10.13
C PHE A 538 9.22 10.21 9.19
N GLY A 539 8.17 10.80 9.76
CA GLY A 539 6.99 11.24 9.02
C GLY A 539 6.59 12.66 9.36
N ILE A 540 6.08 13.37 8.34
CA ILE A 540 5.36 14.63 8.50
C ILE A 540 4.19 14.74 7.52
N PRO A 541 3.09 15.40 7.91
CA PRO A 541 2.01 15.74 6.99
C PRO A 541 2.41 16.88 6.07
N MET A 542 2.30 16.66 4.76
CA MET A 542 2.60 17.67 3.74
C MET A 542 1.37 18.36 3.18
N VAL A 543 0.23 17.68 3.21
CA VAL A 543 -1.01 18.18 2.60
C VAL A 543 -2.14 18.04 3.60
N ALA A 544 -2.74 19.16 3.98
CA ALA A 544 -3.99 19.14 4.74
C ALA A 544 -5.18 19.15 3.79
N THR A 545 -6.24 18.44 4.16
CA THR A 545 -7.54 18.62 3.51
C THR A 545 -8.26 19.82 4.12
N ILE A 546 -9.00 20.56 3.29
CA ILE A 546 -9.79 21.72 3.71
C ILE A 546 -11.26 21.42 3.42
N GLY A 547 -12.04 21.39 4.50
CA GLY A 547 -13.47 21.12 4.47
C GLY A 547 -14.34 22.36 4.28
N LYS A 548 -15.63 22.22 4.57
CA LYS A 548 -16.61 23.33 4.53
C LYS A 548 -16.31 24.43 5.56
N GLU A 549 -15.55 24.10 6.60
CA GLU A 549 -15.10 25.03 7.65
C GLU A 549 -14.02 26.00 7.13
N ASN A 550 -13.51 25.81 5.91
CA ASN A 550 -12.50 26.65 5.28
C ASN A 550 -11.21 26.79 6.12
N ARG A 551 -10.86 25.72 6.83
CA ARG A 551 -9.59 25.53 7.55
C ARG A 551 -9.10 24.09 7.33
N PRO A 552 -7.82 23.79 7.60
CA PRO A 552 -7.35 22.42 7.70
C PRO A 552 -8.27 21.58 8.59
N SER A 553 -8.60 20.38 8.11
CA SER A 553 -9.31 19.37 8.89
C SER A 553 -8.42 18.71 9.96
N GLU A 554 -7.12 19.02 9.94
CA GLU A 554 -6.20 18.71 11.03
C GLU A 554 -6.67 19.42 12.30
N ASN A 555 -6.68 18.68 13.42
CA ASN A 555 -7.22 19.10 14.70
C ASN A 555 -8.69 19.59 14.66
N LEU A 556 -9.47 19.14 13.66
CA LEU A 556 -10.91 19.35 13.58
C LEU A 556 -11.66 18.06 13.91
N GLN A 557 -12.18 17.92 15.14
CA GLN A 557 -12.92 16.74 15.57
C GLN A 557 -14.25 16.56 14.80
N VAL A 558 -14.56 15.31 14.43
CA VAL A 558 -15.86 14.94 13.85
C VAL A 558 -16.74 14.31 14.92
N GLU A 559 -17.86 14.97 15.22
CA GLU A 559 -18.87 14.47 16.15
C GLU A 559 -19.84 13.47 15.48
N PRO A 560 -20.19 12.36 16.16
CA PRO A 560 -21.28 11.49 15.71
C PRO A 560 -22.63 12.23 15.75
N ASP A 561 -23.59 11.78 14.95
CA ASP A 561 -24.98 12.23 15.07
C ASP A 561 -25.67 11.55 16.26
N ILE A 562 -25.24 10.33 16.59
CA ILE A 562 -25.68 9.57 17.76
C ILE A 562 -24.45 9.16 18.56
N ARG A 563 -24.18 9.90 19.64
CA ARG A 563 -23.04 9.63 20.53
C ARG A 563 -23.37 8.46 21.46
N VAL A 564 -22.56 7.41 21.41
CA VAL A 564 -22.72 6.19 22.21
C VAL A 564 -21.34 5.71 22.67
N PRO A 565 -21.04 5.74 23.97
CA PRO A 565 -19.80 5.18 24.49
C PRO A 565 -19.85 3.65 24.48
N LEU A 566 -18.70 3.03 24.23
CA LEU A 566 -18.46 1.61 24.49
C LEU A 566 -17.63 1.52 25.77
N THR A 567 -18.28 1.19 26.89
CA THR A 567 -17.57 1.09 28.18
C THR A 567 -16.65 -0.12 28.17
N TYR A 568 -15.57 -0.06 28.97
CA TYR A 568 -14.64 -1.17 29.11
C TYR A 568 -15.36 -2.44 29.62
N GLU A 569 -16.28 -2.28 30.56
CA GLU A 569 -17.06 -3.37 31.15
C GLU A 569 -18.04 -4.00 30.15
N ASP A 570 -18.73 -3.18 29.34
CA ASP A 570 -19.58 -3.69 28.27
C ASP A 570 -18.73 -4.47 27.25
N PHE A 571 -17.59 -3.92 26.83
CA PHE A 571 -16.69 -4.59 25.88
C PHE A 571 -16.20 -5.94 26.40
N LEU A 572 -15.73 -5.99 27.67
CA LEU A 572 -15.27 -7.23 28.30
C LEU A 572 -16.38 -8.28 28.44
N SER A 573 -17.61 -7.85 28.71
CA SER A 573 -18.77 -8.76 28.79
C SER A 573 -19.32 -9.17 27.42
N GLY A 574 -18.69 -8.72 26.32
CA GLY A 574 -19.09 -9.06 24.95
C GLY A 574 -20.29 -8.26 24.45
N LYS A 575 -20.67 -7.19 25.14
CA LYS A 575 -21.74 -6.27 24.75
C LYS A 575 -21.17 -5.10 23.95
N ASP A 576 -21.81 -4.79 22.83
CA ASP A 576 -21.42 -3.69 21.95
C ASP A 576 -22.56 -2.69 21.83
N THR A 577 -22.57 -1.71 22.74
CA THR A 577 -23.60 -0.67 22.82
C THR A 577 -23.68 0.20 21.56
N GLN A 578 -22.54 0.42 20.90
CA GLN A 578 -22.46 1.20 19.68
C GLN A 578 -23.12 0.46 18.52
N LEU A 579 -22.82 -0.83 18.36
CA LEU A 579 -23.42 -1.67 17.32
C LEU A 579 -24.92 -1.88 17.55
N GLU A 580 -25.35 -2.09 18.80
CA GLU A 580 -26.77 -2.15 19.18
C GLU A 580 -27.52 -0.87 18.80
N ALA A 581 -26.94 0.30 19.06
CA ALA A 581 -27.52 1.58 18.69
C ALA A 581 -27.60 1.75 17.17
N ALA A 582 -26.59 1.29 16.43
CA ALA A 582 -26.60 1.31 14.96
C ALA A 582 -27.71 0.43 14.38
N VAL A 583 -27.89 -0.79 14.90
CA VAL A 583 -28.99 -1.68 14.50
C VAL A 583 -30.35 -1.02 14.76
N LYS A 584 -30.53 -0.44 15.95
CA LYS A 584 -31.77 0.25 16.32
C LYS A 584 -32.08 1.40 15.37
N GLU A 585 -31.08 2.20 14.99
CA GLU A 585 -31.26 3.31 14.07
C GLU A 585 -31.59 2.84 12.64
N MET A 586 -30.95 1.76 12.17
CA MET A 586 -31.25 1.20 10.85
C MET A 586 -32.66 0.60 10.79
N LEU A 587 -33.09 -0.13 11.81
CA LEU A 587 -34.47 -0.63 11.89
C LEU A 587 -35.50 0.51 11.91
N LYS A 588 -35.21 1.60 12.64
CA LYS A 588 -36.05 2.81 12.64
C LYS A 588 -36.11 3.45 11.25
N THR A 589 -34.98 3.50 10.54
CA THR A 589 -34.90 4.10 9.20
C THR A 589 -35.72 3.29 8.20
N ILE A 590 -35.57 1.96 8.23
CA ILE A 590 -36.38 1.01 7.45
C ILE A 590 -37.88 1.22 7.70
N ALA A 591 -38.29 1.30 8.97
CA ALA A 591 -39.70 1.50 9.33
C ALA A 591 -40.26 2.85 8.86
N SER A 592 -39.41 3.86 8.68
CA SER A 592 -39.82 5.18 8.18
C SER A 592 -39.95 5.27 6.65
N GLY A 593 -39.61 4.21 5.91
CA GLY A 593 -39.66 4.19 4.44
C GLY A 593 -38.68 5.14 3.76
N LYS A 594 -37.62 5.53 4.49
CA LYS A 594 -36.53 6.37 3.97
C LYS A 594 -35.47 5.57 3.25
#